data_AF-A0A961JEG1-F1
#
_entry.id   AF-A0A961JEG1-F1
#
_cell.length_a   1.000
_cell.length_b   1.000
_cell.length_c   1.000
_cell.angle_alpha   90.00
_cell.angle_beta   90.00
_cell.angle_gamma   90.00
#
_symmetry.space_group_name_H-M   'P 1'
#
loop_
_entity.id
_entity.type
_entity.pdbx_description
1 polymer ?
#
loop_
_entity_poly.entity_id
_entity_poly.type
_entity_poly.pdbx_seq_one_letter_code
_entity_poly.pdbx_strand_id
1 'polypeptide(L)'
;MTAPYASDPARSRGRLVAEEESSFRSCFQRDRDRIIHASAFRRLKHKTQVFIEHEGDYYRTRLTHSIEVAQVARTISGALGLNAELTEAVALA
;
A
#
# COMPACT_ATOMS: atom_id res chain seq x y z
N MET A 1 3.20 -12.89 -15.81
CA MET A 1 3.29 -14.12 -14.98
C MET A 1 4.17 -13.76 -13.79
N THR A 2 3.71 -14.00 -12.57
CA THR A 2 4.52 -13.71 -11.37
C THR A 2 5.66 -14.72 -11.26
N ALA A 3 6.76 -14.31 -10.64
CA ALA A 3 7.91 -15.16 -10.39
C ALA A 3 7.56 -16.29 -9.41
N PRO A 4 8.24 -17.46 -9.45
CA PRO A 4 7.95 -18.60 -8.57
C PRO A 4 8.06 -18.28 -7.07
N TYR A 5 8.87 -17.27 -6.72
CA TYR A 5 9.07 -16.80 -5.35
C TYR A 5 8.10 -15.68 -4.93
N ALA A 6 7.20 -15.24 -5.82
CA ALA A 6 6.25 -14.19 -5.49
C ALA A 6 5.11 -14.72 -4.60
N SER A 7 4.62 -13.87 -3.70
CA SER A 7 3.44 -14.18 -2.89
C SER A 7 2.18 -14.33 -3.77
N ASP A 8 1.48 -15.44 -3.59
CA ASP A 8 0.23 -15.76 -4.27
C ASP A 8 -0.98 -15.49 -3.34
N PRO A 9 -1.94 -14.62 -3.71
CA PRO A 9 -3.15 -14.39 -2.95
C PRO A 9 -3.93 -15.68 -2.64
N ALA A 10 -3.94 -16.65 -3.56
CA ALA A 10 -4.65 -17.92 -3.39
C ALA A 10 -4.00 -18.82 -2.32
N ARG A 11 -2.73 -18.55 -1.96
CA ARG A 11 -1.98 -19.26 -0.91
C ARG A 11 -1.83 -18.43 0.37
N SER A 12 -2.62 -17.35 0.51
CA SER A 12 -2.65 -16.54 1.72
C SER A 12 -3.02 -17.39 2.94
N ARG A 13 -2.47 -17.04 4.10
CA ARG A 13 -2.84 -17.66 5.38
C ARG A 13 -4.23 -17.24 5.87
N GLY A 14 -4.92 -16.38 5.11
CA GLY A 14 -6.22 -15.84 5.48
C GLY A 14 -6.11 -14.72 6.52
N ARG A 15 -7.23 -14.43 7.17
CA ARG A 15 -7.39 -13.32 8.12
C ARG A 15 -7.64 -13.84 9.52
N LEU A 16 -7.29 -13.03 10.52
CA LEU A 16 -7.53 -13.37 11.92
C LEU A 16 -9.02 -13.59 12.22
N VAL A 17 -9.87 -12.74 11.65
CA VAL A 17 -11.33 -12.88 11.73
C VAL A 17 -11.82 -13.37 10.38
N ALA A 18 -12.61 -14.45 10.39
CA ALA A 18 -13.18 -15.03 9.18
C ALA A 18 -14.12 -14.02 8.51
N GLU A 19 -13.99 -13.90 7.19
CA GLU A 19 -14.84 -13.06 6.36
C GLU A 19 -15.03 -13.70 5.00
N GLU A 20 -16.14 -13.40 4.35
CA GLU A 20 -16.40 -13.86 2.99
C GLU A 20 -15.40 -13.22 2.01
N GLU A 21 -14.84 -14.04 1.13
CA GLU A 21 -13.92 -13.57 0.08
C GLU A 21 -14.65 -12.72 -0.96
N SER A 22 -13.92 -11.77 -1.56
CA SER A 22 -14.51 -10.93 -2.60
C SER A 22 -14.60 -11.69 -3.92
N SER A 23 -15.71 -11.55 -4.64
CA SER A 23 -15.88 -12.20 -5.95
C SER A 23 -15.01 -11.65 -7.08
N PHE A 24 -14.46 -10.44 -6.91
CA PHE A 24 -13.70 -9.73 -7.96
C PHE A 24 -12.40 -9.09 -7.47
N ARG A 25 -12.09 -9.14 -6.17
CA ARG A 25 -10.84 -8.62 -5.60
C ARG A 25 -10.03 -9.72 -4.94
N SER A 26 -8.71 -9.67 -5.13
CA SER A 26 -7.80 -10.49 -4.32
C SER A 26 -7.80 -10.03 -2.86
N CYS A 27 -7.33 -10.89 -1.96
CA CYS A 27 -7.19 -10.54 -0.55
C CYS A 27 -6.28 -9.31 -0.35
N PHE A 28 -5.23 -9.16 -1.18
CA PHE A 28 -4.29 -8.03 -1.11
C PHE A 28 -4.88 -6.73 -1.67
N GLN A 29 -5.68 -6.79 -2.74
CA GLN A 29 -6.45 -5.63 -3.21
C GLN A 29 -7.40 -5.13 -2.12
N ARG A 30 -8.09 -6.05 -1.45
CA ARG A 30 -9.00 -5.71 -0.35
C ARG A 30 -8.26 -5.09 0.83
N ASP A 31 -7.02 -5.50 1.12
CA ASP A 31 -6.18 -4.89 2.15
C ASP A 31 -5.78 -3.47 1.80
N ARG A 32 -5.30 -3.26 0.57
CA ARG A 32 -4.99 -1.93 0.05
C ARG A 32 -6.19 -0.98 0.16
N ASP A 33 -7.37 -1.43 -0.26
CA ASP A 33 -8.58 -0.60 -0.21
C ASP A 33 -8.93 -0.20 1.23
N ARG A 34 -8.79 -1.14 2.19
CA ARG A 34 -9.00 -0.86 3.63
C ARG A 34 -8.00 0.15 4.18
N ILE A 35 -6.73 0.04 3.81
CA ILE A 35 -5.67 0.96 4.24
C ILE A 35 -5.98 2.38 3.73
N ILE A 36 -6.29 2.53 2.44
CA ILE A 36 -6.60 3.84 1.83
C ILE A 36 -7.78 4.52 2.53
N HIS A 37 -8.80 3.77 2.93
CA HIS A 37 -9.99 4.31 3.60
C HIS A 37 -9.84 4.47 5.12
N ALA A 38 -8.74 3.99 5.71
CA ALA A 38 -8.50 4.08 7.14
C ALA A 38 -8.37 5.55 7.60
N SER A 39 -8.87 5.84 8.80
CA SER A 39 -8.69 7.16 9.41
C SER A 39 -7.21 7.50 9.63
N ALA A 40 -6.38 6.50 9.93
CA ALA A 40 -4.94 6.66 10.08
C ALA A 40 -4.27 7.15 8.79
N PHE A 41 -4.59 6.55 7.64
CA PHE A 41 -4.06 6.96 6.34
C PHE A 41 -4.47 8.40 5.99
N ARG A 42 -5.74 8.77 6.22
CA ARG A 42 -6.21 10.16 6.05
C ARG A 42 -5.46 11.17 6.90
N ARG A 43 -5.08 10.83 8.13
CA ARG A 43 -4.30 11.72 9.01
C ARG A 43 -2.90 12.00 8.47
N LEU A 44 -2.33 11.13 7.62
CA LEU A 44 -1.00 11.34 7.02
C LEU A 44 -0.94 12.63 6.18
N LYS A 45 -2.09 13.10 5.66
CA LYS A 45 -2.21 14.38 4.95
C LYS A 45 -1.75 15.56 5.81
N HIS A 46 -1.92 15.47 7.12
CA HIS A 46 -1.61 16.54 8.08
C HIS A 46 -0.38 16.22 8.94
N LYS A 47 0.45 15.26 8.50
CA LYS A 47 1.73 14.94 9.14
C LYS A 47 2.84 15.31 8.19
N THR A 48 3.72 16.22 8.62
CA THR A 48 4.88 16.60 7.84
C THR A 48 5.89 15.45 7.76
N GLN A 49 6.61 15.39 6.66
CA GLN A 49 7.77 14.52 6.49
C GLN A 49 9.02 15.38 6.72
N VAL A 50 9.70 15.16 7.85
CA VAL A 50 11.04 15.70 8.19
C VAL A 50 11.14 17.21 8.46
N PHE A 51 10.30 18.08 7.90
CA PHE A 51 10.37 19.54 8.14
C PHE A 51 9.22 20.09 9.00
N ILE A 52 9.52 21.12 9.80
CA ILE A 52 8.54 21.97 10.49
C ILE A 52 8.05 22.99 9.45
N GLU A 53 6.73 23.18 9.38
CA GLU A 53 6.07 24.12 8.47
C GLU A 53 6.59 25.55 8.74
N HIS A 54 7.50 26.05 7.91
CA HIS A 54 7.96 27.44 7.89
C HIS A 54 8.09 27.87 6.43
N GLU A 55 7.16 28.69 5.96
CA GLU A 55 7.22 29.51 4.73
C GLU A 55 7.65 28.78 3.43
N GLY A 56 6.77 27.96 2.85
CA GLY A 56 6.92 27.44 1.49
C GLY A 56 5.85 26.40 1.08
N ASP A 57 5.24 26.55 -0.09
CA ASP A 57 4.08 25.75 -0.54
C ASP A 57 4.41 24.30 -1.00
N TYR A 58 5.65 23.82 -0.83
CA TYR A 58 6.13 22.56 -1.44
C TYR A 58 6.61 21.50 -0.43
N TYR A 59 6.10 21.50 0.81
CA TYR A 59 6.50 20.47 1.78
C TYR A 59 5.80 19.13 1.52
N ARG A 60 6.59 18.04 1.53
CA ARG A 60 6.05 16.68 1.53
C ARG A 60 5.34 16.39 2.85
N THR A 61 4.14 15.84 2.74
CA THR A 61 3.44 15.20 3.86
C THR A 61 3.82 13.72 3.89
N ARG A 62 3.54 13.04 5.00
CA ARG A 62 3.65 11.57 5.07
C ARG A 62 2.74 10.90 4.04
N LEU A 63 1.60 11.52 3.69
CA LEU A 63 0.70 11.00 2.67
C LEU A 63 1.35 11.02 1.28
N THR A 64 1.87 12.18 0.85
CA THR A 64 2.52 12.29 -0.45
C THR A 64 3.74 11.38 -0.53
N HIS A 65 4.50 11.28 0.56
CA HIS A 65 5.63 10.35 0.63
C HIS A 65 5.20 8.89 0.51
N SER A 66 4.14 8.46 1.20
CA SER A 66 3.66 7.08 1.12
C SER A 66 3.17 6.72 -0.29
N ILE A 67 2.54 7.67 -0.99
CA ILE A 67 2.13 7.48 -2.39
C ILE A 67 3.35 7.33 -3.32
N GLU A 68 4.38 8.15 -3.14
CA GLU A 68 5.63 8.05 -3.91
C GLU A 68 6.34 6.70 -3.65
N VAL A 69 6.43 6.28 -2.38
CA VAL A 69 6.99 4.98 -1.99
C VAL A 69 6.21 3.83 -2.63
N ALA A 70 4.88 3.88 -2.59
CA ALA A 70 4.03 2.87 -3.23
C ALA A 70 4.27 2.79 -4.74
N GLN A 71 4.42 3.94 -5.41
CA GLN A 71 4.69 3.99 -6.85
C GLN A 71 6.06 3.36 -7.19
N VAL A 72 7.12 3.74 -6.48
CA VAL A 72 8.47 3.17 -6.67
C VAL A 72 8.48 1.66 -6.37
N ALA A 73 7.86 1.25 -5.26
CA ALA A 73 7.80 -0.14 -4.86
C ALA A 73 7.06 -1.02 -5.90
N ARG A 74 5.98 -0.51 -6.49
CA ARG A 74 5.28 -1.20 -7.58
C ARG A 74 6.13 -1.35 -8.84
N THR A 75 6.92 -0.33 -9.20
CA THR A 75 7.85 -0.43 -10.33
C THR A 75 8.90 -1.51 -10.08
N ILE A 76 9.51 -1.55 -8.89
CA ILE A 76 10.47 -2.59 -8.50
C ILE A 76 9.80 -3.97 -8.51
N SER A 77 8.61 -4.09 -7.93
CA SER A 77 7.82 -5.33 -7.89
C SER A 77 7.52 -5.87 -9.28
N GLY A 78 7.10 -5.00 -10.20
CA GLY A 78 6.87 -5.35 -11.59
C GLY A 78 8.14 -5.85 -12.30
N ALA A 79 9.27 -5.17 -12.11
CA ALA A 79 10.56 -5.58 -12.70
C ALA A 79 11.05 -6.94 -12.18
N LEU A 80 10.73 -7.30 -10.93
CA LEU A 80 11.12 -8.56 -10.30
C LEU A 80 10.07 -9.67 -10.42
N GLY A 81 8.93 -9.41 -11.08
CA GLY A 81 7.81 -10.34 -11.19
C GLY A 81 7.10 -10.63 -9.86
N LEU A 82 7.17 -9.73 -8.88
CA LEU A 82 6.54 -9.87 -7.58
C LEU A 82 5.05 -9.47 -7.62
N ASN A 83 4.34 -9.71 -6.51
CA ASN A 83 2.93 -9.33 -6.38
C ASN A 83 2.80 -7.82 -6.09
N ALA A 84 2.38 -7.07 -7.10
CA ALA A 84 2.25 -5.62 -7.00
C ALA A 84 1.15 -5.15 -6.02
N GLU A 85 0.10 -5.94 -5.82
CA GLU A 85 -1.03 -5.60 -4.94
C GLU A 85 -0.62 -5.68 -3.47
N LEU A 86 0.10 -6.76 -3.10
CA LEU A 86 0.69 -6.89 -1.77
C LEU A 86 1.75 -5.82 -1.53
N THR A 87 2.59 -5.54 -2.54
CA THR A 87 3.63 -4.51 -2.43
C THR A 87 3.03 -3.13 -2.17
N GLU A 88 1.98 -2.77 -2.92
CA GLU A 88 1.27 -1.51 -2.77
C GLU A 88 0.58 -1.42 -1.40
N ALA A 89 -0.09 -2.49 -0.96
CA ALA A 89 -0.73 -2.52 0.37
C ALA A 89 0.29 -2.25 1.49
N VAL A 90 1.45 -2.91 1.47
CA VAL A 90 2.51 -2.73 2.49
C VAL A 90 3.11 -1.32 2.43
N ALA A 91 3.33 -0.78 1.23
CA ALA A 91 3.93 0.55 1.07
C ALA A 91 3.01 1.70 1.55
N LEU A 92 1.71 1.47 1.61
CA LEU A 92 0.71 2.46 2.06
C LEU A 92 0.41 2.39 3.57
N ALA A 93 0.83 1.34 4.28
CA ALA A 93 0.53 1.10 5.69
C ALA A 93 1.64 1.59 6.63
#